data_AF-A0AAQ4D7U2-F1
#
_entry.id   AF-A0AAQ4D7U2-F1
#
_cell.length_a   1.000
_cell.length_b   1.000
_cell.length_c   1.000
_cell.angle_alpha   90.00
_cell.angle_beta   90.00
_cell.angle_gamma   90.00
#
_symmetry.space_group_name_H-M   'P 1'
#
loop_
_entity.id
_entity.type
_entity.pdbx_description
1 polymer ?
#
loop_
_entity_poly.entity_id
_entity_poly.type
_entity_poly.pdbx_seq_one_letter_code
_entity_poly.pdbx_strand_id
1 'polypeptide(L)'
;MPMQESAQEGDQGSLAEPAYLLQQAELVQKMLLDLDLERVLGAPTLQALSDPQAALHRTLVDQLERLRAGPPPATAHVQKKPPAEPAQDSVQTTIKVASLEERIKKLENLVGSDPQKLSMLTSHTSGTCLTDVAQLLSSRLHLLESSHLDQVEARLSLLLQKMQQCAEKKSALEELDKTGKVNELYELLKKADAMGNSLNQVVERLVCLQGVHEHGEWQRVE
;
A
#
# COMPACT_ATOMS: atom_id res chain seq x y z
N MET A 1 60.37 6.51 9.81
CA MET A 1 61.78 6.98 9.84
C MET A 1 62.38 6.49 8.53
N PRO A 2 62.64 7.39 7.56
CA PRO A 2 63.53 8.53 7.73
C PRO A 2 62.81 9.88 7.62
N MET A 3 63.36 10.86 8.34
CA MET A 3 63.07 12.28 8.23
C MET A 3 64.18 12.94 7.43
N GLN A 4 63.83 13.78 6.45
CA GLN A 4 64.60 14.98 6.18
C GLN A 4 63.71 16.06 5.56
N GLU A 5 63.69 17.16 6.29
CA GLU A 5 63.06 18.44 6.06
C GLU A 5 63.71 19.17 4.88
N SER A 6 62.89 19.78 4.04
CA SER A 6 63.26 20.91 3.19
C SER A 6 62.03 21.78 3.06
N ALA A 7 62.05 22.86 3.83
CA ALA A 7 61.17 24.00 3.70
C ALA A 7 61.36 24.64 2.32
N GLN A 8 60.25 24.96 1.66
CA GLN A 8 60.14 26.15 0.83
C GLN A 8 58.68 26.61 0.90
N GLU A 9 58.47 27.66 1.70
CA GLU A 9 57.30 28.52 1.70
C GLU A 9 57.05 29.17 0.34
N GLY A 10 55.79 29.59 0.15
CA GLY A 10 55.33 30.50 -0.90
C GLY A 10 54.81 29.75 -2.12
N ASP A 11 53.71 30.10 -2.77
CA ASP A 11 52.98 31.38 -2.93
C ASP A 11 51.94 30.96 -4.01
N GLN A 12 50.61 31.06 -3.95
CA GLN A 12 49.74 32.21 -3.75
C GLN A 12 48.33 31.67 -3.47
N GLY A 13 47.95 31.61 -2.19
CA GLY A 13 46.56 31.79 -1.82
C GLY A 13 46.26 33.28 -1.93
N SER A 14 46.18 33.80 -3.17
CA SER A 14 45.79 35.19 -3.37
C SER A 14 44.30 35.31 -3.04
N LEU A 15 44.08 35.99 -1.91
CA LEU A 15 42.84 36.62 -1.50
C LEU A 15 41.80 36.71 -2.63
N ALA A 16 40.84 35.77 -2.66
CA ALA A 16 39.54 36.09 -3.22
C ALA A 16 39.04 37.27 -2.38
N GLU A 17 39.20 38.46 -2.95
CA GLU A 17 39.06 39.73 -2.28
C GLU A 17 37.72 39.71 -1.51
N PRO A 18 37.70 39.96 -0.19
CA PRO A 18 36.44 39.99 0.55
C PRO A 18 35.44 40.99 -0.06
N ALA A 19 35.96 41.99 -0.79
CA ALA A 19 35.20 42.90 -1.62
C ALA A 19 34.48 42.22 -2.80
N TYR A 20 35.10 41.26 -3.48
CA TYR A 20 34.49 40.51 -4.59
C TYR A 20 33.34 39.63 -4.10
N LEU A 21 33.51 38.95 -2.96
CA LEU A 21 32.44 38.17 -2.35
C LEU A 21 31.29 39.04 -1.85
N LEU A 22 31.58 40.21 -1.27
CA LEU A 22 30.57 41.20 -0.92
C LEU A 22 29.81 41.70 -2.15
N GLN A 23 30.52 42.02 -3.24
CA GLN A 23 29.91 42.46 -4.49
C GLN A 23 29.01 41.38 -5.10
N GLN A 24 29.42 40.11 -5.03
CA GLN A 24 28.61 38.99 -5.49
C GLN A 24 27.39 38.77 -4.60
N ALA A 25 27.53 38.89 -3.27
CA ALA A 25 26.41 38.81 -2.33
C ALA A 25 25.40 39.95 -2.54
N GLU A 26 25.86 41.18 -2.77
CA GLU A 26 25.01 42.33 -3.10
C GLU A 26 24.29 42.16 -4.44
N LEU A 27 24.95 41.58 -5.45
CA LEU A 27 24.33 41.29 -6.74
C LEU A 27 23.21 40.24 -6.60
N VAL A 28 23.47 39.17 -5.86
CA VAL A 28 22.47 38.13 -5.57
C VAL A 28 21.32 38.70 -4.75
N GLN A 29 21.61 39.58 -3.77
CA GLN A 29 20.58 40.27 -2.99
C GLN A 29 19.70 41.17 -3.87
N LYS A 30 20.28 41.91 -4.82
CA LYS A 30 19.53 42.73 -5.77
C LYS A 30 18.64 41.86 -6.67
N MET A 31 19.17 40.77 -7.22
CA MET A 31 18.37 39.83 -8.01
C MET A 31 17.22 39.21 -7.22
N LEU A 32 17.44 38.88 -5.94
CA LEU A 32 16.38 38.34 -5.08
C LEU A 32 15.29 39.39 -4.83
N LEU A 33 15.69 40.63 -4.54
CA LEU A 33 14.77 41.75 -4.37
C LEU A 33 13.97 42.01 -5.65
N ASP A 34 14.59 41.98 -6.82
CA ASP A 34 13.90 42.16 -8.10
C ASP A 34 12.87 41.05 -8.36
N LEU A 35 13.21 39.79 -8.07
CA LEU A 35 12.28 38.66 -8.18
C LEU A 35 11.14 38.72 -7.16
N ASP A 36 11.42 39.16 -5.93
CA ASP A 36 10.40 39.36 -4.91
C ASP A 36 9.46 40.51 -5.27
N LEU A 37 9.99 41.60 -5.82
CA LEU A 37 9.19 42.69 -6.38
C LEU A 37 8.32 42.18 -7.55
N GLU A 38 8.86 41.31 -8.42
CA GLU A 38 8.10 40.74 -9.53
C GLU A 38 6.97 39.83 -9.04
N ARG A 39 7.20 39.10 -7.95
CA ARG A 39 6.18 38.26 -7.31
C ARG A 39 5.10 39.09 -6.60
N VAL A 40 5.46 40.20 -5.96
CA VAL A 40 4.54 41.02 -5.16
C VAL A 40 3.74 42.00 -6.01
N LEU A 41 4.38 42.66 -6.99
CA LEU A 41 3.72 43.63 -7.88
C LEU A 41 3.20 42.98 -9.17
N GLY A 42 3.80 41.86 -9.60
CA GLY A 42 3.54 41.21 -10.88
C GLY A 42 4.43 41.77 -12.01
N ALA A 43 4.90 40.89 -12.89
CA ALA A 43 5.65 41.24 -14.11
C ALA A 43 5.07 42.42 -14.94
N PRO A 44 3.73 42.53 -15.15
CA PRO A 44 3.20 43.61 -15.97
C PRO A 44 3.25 44.99 -15.33
N THR A 45 3.25 45.09 -14.00
CA THR A 45 3.28 46.38 -13.28
C THR A 45 4.71 46.87 -13.06
N LEU A 46 5.66 45.96 -12.84
CA LEU A 46 7.09 46.33 -12.80
C LEU A 46 7.58 46.83 -14.15
N GLN A 47 7.20 46.19 -15.26
CA GLN A 47 7.50 46.70 -16.60
C GLN A 47 6.88 48.08 -16.86
N ALA A 48 5.72 48.36 -16.25
CA ALA A 48 5.08 49.67 -16.35
C ALA A 48 5.80 50.76 -15.51
N LEU A 49 6.45 50.39 -14.40
CA LEU A 49 7.29 51.30 -13.61
C LEU A 49 8.65 51.57 -14.28
N SER A 50 9.27 50.54 -14.87
CA SER A 50 10.55 50.64 -15.56
C SER A 50 10.45 51.43 -16.88
N ASP A 51 9.31 51.34 -17.57
CA ASP A 51 9.01 52.12 -18.78
C ASP A 51 7.65 52.85 -18.63
N PRO A 52 7.66 54.08 -18.08
CA PRO A 52 6.43 54.85 -17.90
C PRO A 52 5.78 55.23 -19.24
N GLN A 53 6.53 55.26 -20.34
CA GLN A 53 6.00 55.62 -21.66
C GLN A 53 5.24 54.46 -22.30
N ALA A 54 5.70 53.22 -22.13
CA ALA A 54 4.96 52.02 -22.53
C ALA A 54 3.69 51.81 -21.70
N ALA A 55 3.74 52.12 -20.39
CA ALA A 55 2.58 52.09 -19.51
C ALA A 55 1.50 53.10 -19.95
N LEU A 56 1.91 54.34 -20.23
CA LEU A 56 1.01 55.37 -20.77
C LEU A 56 0.40 54.93 -22.08
N HIS A 57 1.19 54.38 -23.01
CA HIS A 57 0.67 53.87 -24.28
C HIS A 57 -0.39 52.78 -24.08
N ARG A 58 -0.17 51.82 -23.18
CA ARG A 58 -1.18 50.79 -22.84
C ARG A 58 -2.45 51.42 -22.27
N THR A 59 -2.34 52.35 -21.33
CA THR A 59 -3.52 53.04 -20.78
C THR A 59 -4.27 53.87 -21.83
N LEU A 60 -3.57 54.47 -22.79
CA LEU A 60 -4.17 55.22 -23.90
C LEU A 60 -4.90 54.29 -24.87
N VAL A 61 -4.33 53.11 -25.15
CA VAL A 61 -4.99 52.08 -25.97
C VAL A 61 -6.22 51.54 -25.25
N ASP A 62 -6.14 51.23 -23.96
CA ASP A 62 -7.29 50.78 -23.16
C ASP A 62 -8.39 51.87 -23.09
N GLN A 63 -8.00 53.14 -22.98
CA GLN A 63 -8.93 54.26 -23.04
C GLN A 63 -9.57 54.41 -24.43
N LEU A 64 -8.82 54.22 -25.51
CA LEU A 64 -9.35 54.22 -26.87
C LEU A 64 -10.30 53.05 -27.13
N GLU A 65 -10.03 51.86 -26.57
CA GLU A 65 -10.91 50.70 -26.67
C GLU A 65 -12.18 50.89 -25.85
N ARG A 66 -12.08 51.48 -24.65
CA ARG A 66 -13.24 51.90 -23.84
C ARG A 66 -14.10 52.95 -24.55
N LEU A 67 -13.48 53.91 -25.24
CA LEU A 67 -14.19 54.91 -26.04
C LEU A 67 -14.78 54.30 -27.32
N ARG A 68 -14.15 53.27 -27.89
CA ARG A 68 -14.68 52.49 -29.01
C ARG A 68 -15.87 51.60 -28.63
N ALA A 69 -16.02 51.26 -27.35
CA ALA A 69 -17.14 50.47 -26.82
C ALA A 69 -18.37 51.32 -26.40
N GLY A 70 -18.34 52.65 -26.53
CA GLY A 70 -19.51 53.54 -26.40
C GLY A 70 -20.34 53.64 -27.69
N PRO A 71 -21.62 54.05 -27.63
CA PRO A 71 -22.63 53.80 -28.68
C PRO A 71 -22.35 54.54 -30.02
N PRO A 72 -22.83 54.00 -31.17
CA PRO A 72 -22.39 54.40 -32.51
C PRO A 72 -23.25 55.56 -33.09
N PRO A 73 -22.96 56.09 -34.31
CA PRO A 73 -21.70 56.11 -35.09
C PRO A 73 -21.34 57.52 -35.61
N ALA A 74 -20.05 57.80 -35.83
CA ALA A 74 -19.64 58.74 -36.88
C ALA A 74 -18.21 58.43 -37.35
N THR A 75 -18.10 58.24 -38.65
CA THR A 75 -16.91 57.92 -39.43
C THR A 75 -15.71 58.83 -39.15
N ALA A 76 -14.57 58.26 -38.77
CA ALA A 76 -13.26 58.88 -38.97
C ALA A 76 -12.23 57.79 -39.29
N HIS A 77 -11.75 57.84 -40.53
CA HIS A 77 -10.74 56.98 -41.12
C HIS A 77 -9.37 57.34 -40.50
N VAL A 78 -8.80 56.46 -39.69
CA VAL A 78 -7.40 56.56 -39.26
C VAL A 78 -6.67 55.33 -39.79
N GLN A 79 -5.94 55.52 -40.89
CA GLN A 79 -4.97 54.54 -41.37
C GLN A 79 -3.79 54.48 -40.38
N LYS A 80 -3.88 53.60 -39.39
CA LYS A 80 -2.73 53.22 -38.55
C LYS A 80 -2.03 52.04 -39.24
N LYS A 81 -0.91 52.33 -39.93
CA LYS A 81 0.02 51.32 -40.44
C LYS A 81 0.41 50.39 -39.26
N PRO A 82 0.16 49.08 -39.32
CA PRO A 82 0.52 48.19 -38.21
C PRO A 82 2.04 48.16 -38.07
N PRO A 83 2.61 48.42 -36.87
CA PRO A 83 3.95 47.98 -36.55
C PRO A 83 3.97 46.46 -36.62
N ALA A 84 5.04 45.90 -37.18
CA ALA A 84 5.24 44.46 -37.33
C ALA A 84 4.85 43.70 -36.05
N GLU A 85 3.94 42.75 -36.19
CA GLU A 85 3.54 41.84 -35.14
C GLU A 85 4.79 41.15 -34.56
N PRO A 86 4.85 40.91 -33.23
CA PRO A 86 5.90 40.10 -32.62
C PRO A 86 5.70 38.63 -33.01
N ALA A 87 5.98 38.30 -34.26
CA ALA A 87 5.90 36.94 -34.79
C ALA A 87 6.87 35.98 -34.10
N GLN A 88 7.94 36.49 -33.46
CA GLN A 88 8.87 35.66 -32.71
C GLN A 88 8.26 35.09 -31.43
N ASP A 89 7.42 35.84 -30.72
CA ASP A 89 6.81 35.34 -29.48
C ASP A 89 5.75 34.27 -29.77
N SER A 90 4.94 34.47 -30.81
CA SER A 90 3.99 33.44 -31.26
C SER A 90 4.71 32.18 -31.71
N VAL A 91 5.78 32.29 -32.52
CA VAL A 91 6.58 31.14 -32.96
C VAL A 91 7.23 30.40 -31.79
N GLN A 92 7.78 31.10 -30.79
CA GLN A 92 8.34 30.47 -29.60
C GLN A 92 7.27 29.73 -28.77
N THR A 93 6.06 30.29 -28.66
CA THR A 93 4.95 29.57 -28.00
C THR A 93 4.50 28.35 -28.81
N THR A 94 4.47 28.43 -30.14
CA THR A 94 4.14 27.29 -31.01
C THR A 94 5.17 26.17 -30.89
N ILE A 95 6.48 26.48 -30.83
CA ILE A 95 7.54 25.49 -30.63
C ILE A 95 7.37 24.79 -29.28
N LYS A 96 7.08 25.55 -28.21
CA LYS A 96 6.81 24.99 -26.88
C LYS A 96 5.59 24.07 -26.89
N VAL A 97 4.49 24.49 -27.51
CA VAL A 97 3.27 23.67 -27.65
C VAL A 97 3.57 22.39 -28.43
N ALA A 98 4.27 22.47 -29.56
CA ALA A 98 4.66 21.29 -30.33
C ALA A 98 5.53 20.31 -29.52
N SER A 99 6.47 20.82 -28.70
CA SER A 99 7.28 19.97 -27.81
C SER A 99 6.45 19.29 -26.73
N LEU A 100 5.43 19.97 -26.20
CA LEU A 100 4.51 19.41 -25.21
C LEU A 100 3.61 18.36 -25.85
N GLU A 101 3.09 18.61 -27.05
CA GLU A 101 2.32 17.62 -27.81
C GLU A 101 3.14 16.37 -28.12
N GLU A 102 4.40 16.49 -28.52
CA GLU A 102 5.28 15.34 -28.74
C GLU A 102 5.47 14.53 -27.45
N ARG A 103 5.66 15.22 -26.33
CA ARG A 103 5.83 14.58 -25.02
C ARG A 103 4.54 13.90 -24.54
N ILE A 104 3.38 14.52 -24.76
CA ILE A 104 2.07 13.92 -24.47
C ILE A 104 1.85 12.68 -25.32
N LYS A 105 2.12 12.75 -26.64
CA LYS A 105 2.04 11.58 -27.53
C LYS A 105 2.93 10.42 -27.06
N LYS A 106 4.14 10.72 -26.58
CA LYS A 106 5.03 9.68 -25.99
C LYS A 106 4.42 9.05 -24.74
N LEU A 107 3.81 9.85 -23.86
CA LEU A 107 3.13 9.34 -22.66
C LEU A 107 1.88 8.53 -23.01
N GLU A 108 1.09 8.97 -23.98
CA GLU A 108 -0.08 8.25 -24.49
C GLU A 108 0.30 6.92 -25.13
N ASN A 109 1.40 6.87 -25.88
CA ASN A 109 1.92 5.63 -26.45
C ASN A 109 2.40 4.64 -25.36
N LEU A 110 2.94 5.14 -24.25
CA LEU A 110 3.42 4.30 -23.14
C LEU A 110 2.27 3.77 -22.27
N VAL A 111 1.30 4.63 -21.92
CA VAL A 111 0.16 4.26 -21.07
C VAL A 111 -0.92 3.52 -21.86
N GLY A 112 -1.02 3.80 -23.15
CA GLY A 112 -2.07 3.32 -24.04
C GLY A 112 -3.32 4.19 -23.94
N SER A 113 -3.89 4.55 -25.09
CA SER A 113 -5.07 5.42 -25.19
C SER A 113 -6.40 4.66 -25.19
N ASP A 114 -6.38 3.34 -24.98
CA ASP A 114 -7.58 2.50 -25.08
C ASP A 114 -8.36 2.47 -23.76
N PRO A 115 -9.53 3.15 -23.69
CA PRO A 115 -10.31 3.23 -22.46
C PRO A 115 -10.86 1.87 -22.02
N GLN A 116 -11.03 0.90 -22.94
CA GLN A 116 -11.51 -0.45 -22.58
C GLN A 116 -10.43 -1.22 -21.82
N LYS A 117 -9.17 -1.16 -22.26
CA LYS A 117 -8.04 -1.83 -21.58
C LYS A 117 -7.76 -1.22 -20.20
N LEU A 118 -7.82 0.12 -20.10
CA LEU A 118 -7.68 0.81 -18.83
C LEU A 118 -8.84 0.45 -17.88
N SER A 119 -10.08 0.42 -18.39
CA SER A 119 -11.26 -0.01 -17.62
C SER A 119 -11.11 -1.44 -17.10
N MET A 120 -10.66 -2.38 -17.94
CA MET A 120 -10.38 -3.76 -17.51
C MET A 120 -9.32 -3.82 -16.40
N LEU A 121 -8.21 -3.10 -16.53
CA LEU A 121 -7.15 -3.06 -15.51
C LEU A 121 -7.66 -2.44 -14.18
N THR A 122 -8.48 -1.41 -14.27
CA THR A 122 -9.04 -0.72 -13.10
C THR A 122 -10.26 -1.41 -12.50
N SER A 123 -10.80 -2.45 -13.14
CA SER A 123 -12.03 -3.14 -12.68
C SER A 123 -11.94 -3.72 -11.27
N HIS A 124 -10.72 -4.07 -10.83
CA HIS A 124 -10.44 -4.61 -9.50
C HIS A 124 -10.01 -3.55 -8.49
N THR A 125 -9.99 -2.26 -8.88
CA THR A 125 -9.61 -1.11 -8.06
C THR A 125 -10.79 -0.15 -7.96
N SER A 126 -10.90 0.62 -6.88
CA SER A 126 -12.01 1.56 -6.62
C SER A 126 -12.09 2.79 -7.54
N GLY A 127 -11.48 2.73 -8.74
CA GLY A 127 -11.56 3.78 -9.76
C GLY A 127 -10.21 4.20 -10.34
N THR A 128 -10.21 4.34 -11.67
CA THR A 128 -9.41 5.17 -12.61
C THR A 128 -7.88 5.29 -12.50
N CYS A 129 -7.23 4.93 -11.40
CA CYS A 129 -5.81 5.17 -11.22
C CYS A 129 -4.94 3.94 -11.49
N LEU A 130 -3.99 4.06 -12.42
CA LEU A 130 -3.03 3.00 -12.74
C LEU A 130 -2.05 2.72 -11.60
N THR A 131 -1.76 3.72 -10.76
CA THR A 131 -0.85 3.53 -9.62
C THR A 131 -1.42 2.57 -8.58
N ASP A 132 -2.73 2.62 -8.37
CA ASP A 132 -3.41 1.77 -7.40
C ASP A 132 -3.43 0.32 -7.88
N VAL A 133 -3.61 0.10 -9.19
CA VAL A 133 -3.46 -1.21 -9.82
C VAL A 133 -2.01 -1.71 -9.66
N ALA A 134 -1.01 -0.86 -9.86
CA ALA A 134 0.39 -1.22 -9.66
C ALA A 134 0.72 -1.58 -8.20
N GLN A 135 0.16 -0.85 -7.23
CA GLN A 135 0.30 -1.15 -5.80
C GLN A 135 -0.40 -2.47 -5.43
N LEU A 136 -1.60 -2.70 -5.95
CA LEU A 136 -2.32 -3.96 -5.76
C LEU A 136 -1.53 -5.14 -6.33
N LEU A 137 -1.02 -5.01 -7.56
CA LEU A 137 -0.17 -6.04 -8.17
C LEU A 137 1.12 -6.26 -7.37
N SER A 138 1.74 -5.19 -6.87
CA SER A 138 2.93 -5.29 -6.00
C SER A 138 2.64 -6.04 -4.70
N SER A 139 1.50 -5.77 -4.05
CA SER A 139 1.09 -6.52 -2.85
C SER A 139 0.83 -8.01 -3.15
N ARG A 140 0.22 -8.32 -4.29
CA ARG A 140 -0.02 -9.70 -4.74
C ARG A 140 1.28 -10.40 -5.13
N LEU A 141 2.21 -9.68 -5.73
CA LEU A 141 3.55 -10.18 -6.02
C LEU A 141 4.29 -10.53 -4.73
N HIS A 142 4.15 -9.71 -3.69
CA HIS A 142 4.75 -9.99 -2.39
C HIS A 142 4.20 -11.28 -1.76
N LEU A 143 2.90 -11.58 -1.94
CA LEU A 143 2.32 -12.87 -1.52
C LEU A 143 2.88 -14.06 -2.31
N LEU A 144 3.39 -13.84 -3.52
CA LEU A 144 4.03 -14.86 -4.37
C LEU A 144 5.55 -14.93 -4.17
N GLU A 145 6.12 -14.04 -3.35
CA GLU A 145 7.54 -14.05 -3.07
C GLU A 145 7.91 -15.36 -2.36
N SER A 146 9.04 -15.97 -2.76
CA SER A 146 9.46 -17.25 -2.21
C SER A 146 9.61 -17.22 -0.69
N SER A 147 10.08 -16.09 -0.15
CA SER A 147 10.23 -15.86 1.30
C SER A 147 8.89 -15.97 2.06
N HIS A 148 7.82 -15.41 1.51
CA HIS A 148 6.47 -15.50 2.09
C HIS A 148 5.89 -16.90 1.96
N LEU A 149 6.11 -17.56 0.82
CA LEU A 149 5.70 -18.94 0.60
C LEU A 149 6.43 -19.90 1.56
N ASP A 150 7.73 -19.75 1.76
CA ASP A 150 8.53 -20.54 2.70
C ASP A 150 8.02 -20.36 4.15
N GLN A 151 7.66 -19.13 4.52
CA GLN A 151 7.08 -18.86 5.84
C GLN A 151 5.71 -19.53 6.01
N VAL A 152 4.86 -19.48 4.99
CA VAL A 152 3.55 -20.14 5.00
C VAL A 152 3.73 -21.66 5.05
N GLU A 153 4.66 -22.22 4.28
CA GLU A 153 4.99 -23.65 4.28
C GLU A 153 5.46 -24.09 5.67
N ALA A 154 6.39 -23.38 6.30
CA ALA A 154 6.87 -23.69 7.65
C ALA A 154 5.72 -23.69 8.68
N ARG A 155 4.77 -22.75 8.57
CA ARG A 155 3.58 -22.71 9.45
C ARG A 155 2.65 -23.89 9.18
N LEU A 156 2.47 -24.29 7.92
CA LEU A 156 1.67 -25.45 7.55
C LEU A 156 2.32 -26.76 8.03
N SER A 157 3.64 -26.90 7.90
CA SER A 157 4.38 -28.05 8.43
C SER A 157 4.24 -28.16 9.96
N LEU A 158 4.33 -27.03 10.67
CA LEU A 158 4.12 -26.99 12.11
C LEU A 158 2.68 -27.36 12.49
N LEU A 159 1.69 -26.86 11.74
CA LEU A 159 0.29 -27.20 11.95
C LEU A 159 0.06 -28.71 11.73
N LEU A 160 0.63 -29.28 10.68
CA LEU A 160 0.57 -30.71 10.41
C LEU A 160 1.17 -31.52 11.56
N GLN A 161 2.34 -31.13 12.06
CA GLN A 161 2.98 -31.76 13.21
C GLN A 161 2.09 -31.69 14.46
N LYS A 162 1.43 -30.55 14.71
CA LYS A 162 0.49 -30.41 15.83
C LYS A 162 -0.76 -31.29 15.66
N MET A 163 -1.27 -31.40 14.43
CA MET A 163 -2.42 -32.25 14.13
C MET A 163 -2.08 -33.73 14.34
N GLN A 164 -0.90 -34.17 13.90
CA GLN A 164 -0.39 -35.52 14.14
C GLN A 164 -0.22 -35.81 15.63
N GLN A 165 0.37 -34.88 16.39
CA GLN A 165 0.51 -35.00 17.84
C GLN A 165 -0.86 -35.12 18.55
N CYS A 166 -1.87 -34.38 18.09
CA CYS A 166 -3.23 -34.48 18.63
C CYS A 166 -3.87 -35.84 18.30
N ALA A 167 -3.67 -36.34 17.08
CA ALA A 167 -4.16 -37.66 16.68
C ALA A 167 -3.53 -38.78 17.51
N GLU A 168 -2.22 -38.74 17.73
CA GLU A 168 -1.48 -39.70 18.57
C GLU A 168 -1.95 -39.65 20.02
N LYS A 169 -2.08 -38.46 20.61
CA LYS A 169 -2.61 -38.31 21.98
C LYS A 169 -4.03 -38.83 22.12
N LYS A 170 -4.88 -38.60 21.11
CA LYS A 170 -6.24 -39.13 21.09
C LYS A 170 -6.25 -40.65 21.02
N SER A 171 -5.44 -41.24 20.14
CA SER A 171 -5.30 -42.69 20.04
C SER A 171 -4.83 -43.31 21.37
N ALA A 172 -3.82 -42.71 22.00
CA ALA A 172 -3.31 -43.17 23.29
C ALA A 172 -4.37 -43.08 24.41
N LEU A 173 -5.19 -42.02 24.41
CA LEU A 173 -6.29 -41.87 25.35
C LEU A 173 -7.36 -42.95 25.13
N GLU A 174 -7.73 -43.23 23.88
CA GLU A 174 -8.71 -44.27 23.55
C GLU A 174 -8.21 -45.68 23.94
N GLU A 175 -6.92 -45.96 23.78
CA GLU A 175 -6.31 -47.22 24.24
C GLU A 175 -6.31 -47.32 25.77
N LEU A 176 -6.02 -46.23 26.48
CA LEU A 176 -6.09 -46.19 27.94
C LEU A 176 -7.52 -46.43 28.44
N ASP A 177 -8.52 -45.82 27.81
CA ASP A 177 -9.93 -46.02 28.15
C ASP A 177 -10.38 -47.47 27.88
N LYS A 178 -9.96 -48.05 26.75
CA LYS A 178 -10.26 -49.45 26.41
C LYS A 178 -9.64 -50.40 27.42
N THR A 179 -8.37 -50.22 27.76
CA THR A 179 -7.67 -51.07 28.75
C THR A 179 -8.27 -50.92 30.15
N GLY A 180 -8.67 -49.71 30.55
CA GLY A 180 -9.41 -49.46 31.79
C GLY A 180 -10.72 -50.25 31.87
N LYS A 181 -11.55 -50.17 30.81
CA LYS A 181 -12.82 -50.93 30.72
C LYS A 181 -12.60 -52.44 30.74
N VAL A 182 -11.57 -52.93 30.05
CA VAL A 182 -11.20 -54.36 30.06
C VAL A 182 -10.82 -54.80 31.48
N ASN A 183 -10.05 -53.99 32.20
CA ASN A 183 -9.67 -54.29 33.58
C ASN A 183 -10.87 -54.30 34.53
N GLU A 184 -11.80 -53.35 34.38
CA GLU A 184 -13.06 -53.34 35.13
C GLU A 184 -13.91 -54.59 34.88
N LEU A 185 -14.07 -54.99 33.61
CA LEU A 185 -14.79 -56.20 33.24
C LEU A 185 -14.10 -57.45 33.79
N TYR A 186 -12.78 -57.49 33.78
CA TYR A 186 -12.02 -58.59 34.37
C TYR A 186 -12.26 -58.71 35.88
N GLU A 187 -12.23 -57.60 36.61
CA GLU A 187 -12.52 -57.58 38.05
C GLU A 187 -13.98 -57.99 38.36
N LEU A 188 -14.94 -57.58 37.53
CA LEU A 188 -16.33 -58.01 37.66
C LEU A 188 -16.48 -59.51 37.41
N LEU A 189 -15.85 -60.04 36.36
CA LEU A 189 -15.87 -61.46 36.04
C LEU A 189 -15.23 -62.28 37.16
N LYS A 190 -14.11 -61.83 37.71
CA LYS A 190 -13.44 -62.47 38.84
C LYS A 190 -14.33 -62.53 40.09
N LYS A 191 -15.05 -61.45 40.39
CA LYS A 191 -16.03 -61.42 41.48
C LYS A 191 -17.22 -62.35 41.20
N ALA A 192 -17.70 -62.39 39.97
CA ALA A 192 -18.81 -63.25 39.57
C ALA A 192 -18.42 -64.74 39.63
N ASP A 193 -17.20 -65.09 39.22
CA ASP A 193 -16.67 -66.45 39.29
C ASP A 193 -16.54 -66.94 40.74
N ALA A 194 -16.03 -66.08 41.63
CA ALA A 194 -16.00 -66.36 43.06
C ALA A 194 -17.41 -66.61 43.64
N MET A 195 -18.42 -65.88 43.16
CA MET A 195 -19.83 -66.07 43.55
C MET A 195 -20.46 -67.32 42.92
N GLY A 196 -20.05 -67.72 41.71
CA GLY A 196 -20.57 -68.88 40.99
C GLY A 196 -20.45 -70.19 41.77
N ASN A 197 -19.33 -70.38 42.48
CA ASN A 197 -19.13 -71.54 43.35
C ASN A 197 -20.16 -71.60 44.49
N SER A 198 -20.49 -70.46 45.09
CA SER A 198 -21.51 -70.38 46.14
C SER A 198 -22.94 -70.49 45.59
N LEU A 199 -23.18 -70.00 44.37
CA LEU A 199 -24.48 -70.01 43.72
C LEU A 199 -24.95 -71.45 43.47
N ASN A 200 -24.09 -72.32 42.95
CA ASN A 200 -24.43 -73.73 42.71
C ASN A 200 -24.86 -74.43 44.01
N GLN A 201 -24.15 -74.18 45.12
CA GLN A 201 -24.49 -74.73 46.42
C GLN A 201 -25.83 -74.20 46.97
N VAL A 202 -26.12 -72.92 46.75
CA VAL A 202 -27.42 -72.33 47.13
C VAL A 202 -28.56 -72.92 46.30
N VAL A 203 -28.36 -73.08 44.99
CA VAL A 203 -29.35 -73.69 44.09
C VAL A 203 -29.64 -75.13 44.49
N GLU A 204 -28.62 -75.94 44.79
CA GLU A 204 -28.80 -77.32 45.24
C GLU A 204 -29.64 -77.39 46.53
N ARG A 205 -29.37 -76.51 47.50
CA ARG A 205 -30.17 -76.43 48.74
C ARG A 205 -31.61 -76.01 48.48
N LEU A 206 -31.86 -75.09 47.55
CA LEU A 206 -33.21 -74.67 47.18
C LEU A 206 -33.98 -75.80 46.50
N VAL A 207 -33.34 -76.57 45.64
CA VAL A 207 -33.93 -77.76 45.01
C VAL A 207 -34.25 -78.83 46.07
N CYS A 208 -33.35 -79.09 47.01
CA CYS A 208 -33.65 -79.98 48.14
C CYS A 208 -34.83 -79.48 48.97
N LEU A 209 -34.90 -78.17 49.24
CA LEU A 209 -36.01 -77.57 49.99
C LEU A 209 -37.34 -77.69 49.24
N GLN A 210 -37.32 -77.49 47.92
CA GLN A 210 -38.48 -77.70 47.06
C GLN A 210 -38.98 -79.16 47.15
N GLY A 211 -38.08 -80.13 47.05
CA GLY A 211 -38.46 -81.55 47.19
C GLY A 211 -39.07 -81.87 48.55
N VAL A 212 -38.59 -81.24 49.62
CA VAL A 212 -39.19 -81.33 50.97
C VAL A 212 -40.55 -80.66 51.05
N HIS A 213 -40.72 -79.47 50.44
CA HIS A 213 -42.02 -78.79 50.37
C HIS A 213 -43.06 -79.65 49.64
N GLU A 214 -42.69 -80.24 48.50
CA GLU A 214 -43.55 -81.14 47.76
C GLU A 214 -43.95 -82.35 48.62
N HIS A 215 -43.00 -83.03 49.29
CA HIS A 215 -43.31 -84.14 50.21
C HIS A 215 -44.17 -83.73 51.42
N GLY A 216 -43.99 -82.52 51.95
CA GLY A 216 -44.82 -81.98 53.03
C GLY A 216 -46.25 -81.65 52.62
N GLU A 217 -46.48 -81.32 51.34
CA GLU A 217 -47.84 -81.17 50.79
C GLU A 217 -48.54 -82.51 50.64
N TRP A 218 -47.84 -83.59 50.26
CA TRP A 218 -48.40 -84.95 50.23
C TRP A 218 -48.87 -85.44 51.61
N GLN A 219 -48.20 -85.05 52.70
CA GLN A 219 -48.60 -85.40 54.07
C GLN A 219 -49.78 -84.59 54.64
N ARG A 220 -50.21 -83.52 53.96
CA ARG A 220 -51.35 -82.68 54.41
C ARG A 220 -52.68 -83.05 53.73
N VAL A 221 -52.65 -83.91 52.71
CA VAL A 221 -53.82 -84.32 51.91
C VAL A 221 -54.37 -85.70 52.35
N GLU A 222 -53.68 -86.37 53.28
CA GLU A 222 -54.15 -87.58 53.99
C GLU A 222 -54.72 -87.21 55.37
#